data_AF-A0A8H6ACC6-F1
#
_entry.id   AF-A0A8H6ACC6-F1
#
_cell.length_a   1.000
_cell.length_b   1.000
_cell.length_c   1.000
_cell.angle_alpha   90.00
_cell.angle_beta   90.00
_cell.angle_gamma   90.00
#
_symmetry.space_group_name_H-M   'P 1'
#
loop_
_entity.id
_entity.type
_entity.pdbx_description
1 polymer ?
#
loop_
_entity_poly.entity_id
_entity_poly.type
_entity_poly.pdbx_seq_one_letter_code
_entity_poly.pdbx_strand_id
1 'polypeptide(L)'
;MTGNSNLTVAALWSVNLILAWVGYEKILLDTLQDSGLTEQEILPFFSGPAFQAWNRLGNTQGESRSAACDLGECLTAVALPAESHRSVLLSPLDDTFSELQMNVISRQMQTFGNATHVYALDQFKEDNLASGTRNTCGNYRFI
;
A
#
# COMPACT_ATOMS: atom_id res chain seq x y z
N MET A 1 -3.91 -8.84 -31.22
CA MET A 1 -3.56 -7.67 -30.39
C MET A 1 -4.80 -7.31 -29.57
N THR A 2 -4.91 -7.84 -28.35
CA THR A 2 -5.99 -7.46 -27.43
C THR A 2 -5.52 -6.23 -26.66
N GLY A 3 -5.91 -5.04 -27.13
CA GLY A 3 -5.63 -3.78 -26.43
C GLY A 3 -6.41 -3.71 -25.12
N ASN A 4 -5.82 -3.10 -24.10
CA ASN A 4 -6.44 -2.95 -22.78
C ASN A 4 -7.68 -2.04 -22.89
N SER A 5 -8.88 -2.63 -22.88
CA SER A 5 -10.15 -1.93 -23.13
C SER A 5 -10.39 -0.76 -22.18
N ASN A 6 -9.91 -0.87 -20.93
CA ASN A 6 -10.12 0.16 -19.92
C ASN A 6 -9.31 1.43 -20.22
N LEU A 7 -8.08 1.29 -20.71
CA LEU A 7 -7.26 2.44 -21.12
C LEU A 7 -7.84 3.12 -22.36
N THR A 8 -8.40 2.33 -23.29
CA THR A 8 -9.10 2.88 -24.47
C THR A 8 -10.32 3.72 -24.05
N VAL A 9 -11.11 3.25 -23.08
CA VAL A 9 -12.26 4.01 -22.57
C VAL A 9 -11.79 5.26 -21.84
N ALA A 10 -10.76 5.18 -21.00
CA ALA A 10 -10.22 6.34 -20.30
C ALA A 10 -9.75 7.44 -21.28
N ALA A 11 -9.06 7.03 -22.36
CA ALA A 11 -8.63 7.96 -23.42
C ALA A 11 -9.81 8.60 -24.15
N LEU A 12 -10.86 7.83 -24.47
CA LEU A 12 -12.09 8.34 -25.09
C LEU A 12 -12.78 9.39 -24.19
N TRP A 13 -12.71 9.22 -22.88
CA TRP A 13 -13.35 10.08 -21.89
C TRP A 13 -12.42 11.22 -21.42
N SER A 14 -11.32 11.47 -22.16
CA SER A 14 -10.34 12.53 -21.86
C SER A 14 -9.74 12.45 -20.44
N VAL A 15 -9.65 11.25 -19.86
CA VAL A 15 -8.97 11.02 -18.59
C VAL A 15 -7.46 11.04 -18.80
N ASN A 16 -6.75 11.94 -18.09
CA ASN A 16 -5.30 12.14 -18.24
C ASN A 16 -4.49 11.83 -16.96
N LEU A 17 -5.16 11.50 -15.85
CA LEU A 17 -4.52 11.06 -14.61
C LEU A 17 -5.23 9.79 -14.12
N ILE A 18 -4.52 8.66 -14.18
CA ILE A 18 -5.03 7.35 -13.76
C ILE A 18 -4.09 6.79 -12.70
N LEU A 19 -4.69 6.23 -11.67
CA LEU A 19 -3.97 5.56 -10.59
C LEU A 19 -3.36 4.23 -11.09
N ALA A 20 -2.04 4.09 -11.00
CA ALA A 20 -1.31 2.94 -11.52
C ALA A 20 -0.53 2.21 -10.40
N TRP A 21 -1.21 1.31 -9.68
CA TRP A 21 -0.60 0.53 -8.57
C TRP A 21 -0.02 -0.82 -8.98
N VAL A 22 -0.08 -1.19 -10.26
CA VAL A 22 0.32 -2.52 -10.70
C VAL A 22 1.80 -2.76 -10.40
N GLY A 23 2.12 -3.82 -9.65
CA GLY A 23 3.49 -4.20 -9.31
C GLY A 23 4.08 -3.51 -8.07
N TYR A 24 3.29 -2.70 -7.36
CA TYR A 24 3.71 -2.04 -6.11
C TYR A 24 4.21 -3.05 -5.05
N GLU A 25 3.53 -4.19 -4.90
CA GLU A 25 3.89 -5.21 -3.90
C GLU A 25 5.31 -5.73 -4.10
N LYS A 26 5.77 -5.86 -5.36
CA LYS A 26 7.12 -6.31 -5.67
C LYS A 26 8.16 -5.27 -5.25
N ILE A 27 7.88 -3.98 -5.48
CA ILE A 27 8.75 -2.89 -5.04
C ILE A 27 8.89 -2.89 -3.52
N LEU A 28 7.76 -3.05 -2.81
CA LEU A 28 7.75 -3.08 -1.36
C LEU A 28 8.50 -4.31 -0.81
N LEU A 29 8.26 -5.50 -1.38
CA LEU A 29 8.98 -6.73 -1.04
C LEU A 29 10.49 -6.54 -1.15
N ASP A 30 10.96 -6.05 -2.30
CA ASP A 30 12.39 -5.86 -2.55
C ASP A 30 13.01 -4.83 -1.62
N THR A 31 12.29 -3.74 -1.33
CA THR A 31 12.77 -2.70 -0.42
C THR A 31 12.90 -3.23 1.01
N LEU A 32 11.95 -4.05 1.45
CA LEU A 32 12.00 -4.67 2.77
C LEU A 32 13.10 -5.75 2.85
N GLN A 33 13.32 -6.50 1.77
CA GLN A 33 14.45 -7.43 1.68
C GLN A 33 15.81 -6.72 1.79
N ASP A 34 15.97 -5.58 1.13
CA ASP A 34 17.19 -4.78 1.22
C ASP A 34 17.43 -4.26 2.66
N SER A 35 16.36 -4.04 3.42
CA SER A 35 16.44 -3.64 4.84
C SER A 35 16.78 -4.80 5.79
N GLY A 36 16.93 -6.02 5.27
CA GLY A 36 17.37 -7.21 6.02
C GLY A 36 16.23 -8.12 6.51
N LEU A 37 14.98 -7.85 6.12
CA LEU A 37 13.84 -8.72 6.44
C LEU A 37 13.79 -9.92 5.50
N THR A 38 13.44 -11.08 6.05
CA THR A 38 13.31 -12.31 5.26
C THR A 38 11.94 -12.39 4.58
N GLU A 39 11.84 -13.13 3.46
CA GLU A 39 10.54 -13.36 2.80
C GLU A 39 9.50 -14.00 3.74
N GLN A 40 9.95 -14.78 4.72
CA GLN A 40 9.08 -15.43 5.69
C GLN A 40 8.42 -14.43 6.64
N GLU A 41 9.07 -13.30 6.91
CA GLU A 41 8.53 -12.20 7.70
C GLU A 41 7.68 -11.26 6.85
N ILE A 42 8.05 -11.06 5.57
CA ILE A 42 7.39 -10.10 4.67
C ILE A 42 6.14 -10.69 4.02
N LEU A 43 6.14 -11.93 3.55
CA LEU A 43 5.00 -12.49 2.82
C LEU A 43 3.70 -12.55 3.64
N PRO A 44 3.73 -12.83 4.97
CA PRO A 44 2.55 -12.73 5.80
C PRO A 44 1.98 -11.31 5.96
N PHE A 45 2.75 -10.26 5.65
CA PHE A 45 2.26 -8.88 5.68
C PHE A 45 1.30 -8.58 4.52
N PHE A 46 1.55 -9.15 3.34
CA PHE A 46 0.71 -8.94 2.16
C PHE A 46 -0.61 -9.69 2.25
N SER A 47 -1.70 -9.00 1.92
CA SER A 47 -3.01 -9.63 1.78
C SER A 47 -3.19 -10.31 0.41
N GLY A 48 -4.22 -11.15 0.30
CA GLY A 48 -4.60 -11.78 -0.97
C GLY A 48 -4.99 -10.75 -2.05
N PRO A 49 -5.02 -11.15 -3.34
CA PRO A 49 -5.27 -10.23 -4.45
C PRO A 49 -6.60 -9.46 -4.36
N ALA A 50 -7.61 -10.02 -3.68
CA ALA A 50 -8.89 -9.36 -3.44
C ALA A 50 -8.82 -8.21 -2.40
N PHE A 51 -7.79 -8.18 -1.56
CA PHE A 51 -7.68 -7.27 -0.41
C PHE A 51 -6.47 -6.34 -0.46
N GLN A 52 -5.74 -6.30 -1.58
CA GLN A 52 -4.55 -5.44 -1.72
C GLN A 52 -4.85 -3.95 -1.54
N ALA A 53 -6.06 -3.50 -1.89
CA ALA A 53 -6.46 -2.10 -1.72
C ALA A 53 -6.42 -1.67 -0.25
N TRP A 54 -6.99 -2.47 0.65
CA TRP A 54 -7.00 -2.19 2.10
C TRP A 54 -5.62 -2.39 2.73
N ASN A 55 -4.81 -3.31 2.21
CA ASN A 55 -3.43 -3.50 2.67
C ASN A 55 -2.53 -2.30 2.36
N ARG A 56 -2.63 -1.73 1.15
CA ARG A 56 -1.90 -0.51 0.74
C ARG A 56 -2.28 0.72 1.57
N LEU A 57 -3.50 0.74 2.11
CA LEU A 57 -4.02 1.83 2.94
C LEU A 57 -3.75 1.64 4.44
N GLY A 58 -3.18 0.50 4.84
CA GLY A 58 -2.89 0.18 6.24
C GLY A 58 -4.06 -0.43 7.02
N ASN A 59 -5.24 -0.56 6.41
CA ASN A 59 -6.46 -1.02 7.08
C ASN A 59 -6.41 -2.53 7.40
N THR A 60 -5.70 -3.32 6.59
CA THR A 60 -5.56 -4.77 6.80
C THR A 60 -4.12 -5.24 6.56
N GLN A 61 -3.65 -6.20 7.35
CA GLN A 61 -2.36 -6.87 7.19
C GLN A 61 -2.56 -8.38 7.29
N GLY A 62 -1.91 -9.12 6.41
CA GLY A 62 -2.04 -10.57 6.37
C GLY A 62 -3.44 -11.09 6.04
N GLU A 63 -3.79 -12.23 6.66
CA GLU A 63 -4.78 -13.23 6.24
C GLU A 63 -5.86 -12.78 5.25
N SER A 64 -5.56 -13.00 3.97
CA SER A 64 -6.53 -13.60 3.05
C SER A 64 -5.79 -14.64 2.22
N ARG A 65 -5.41 -15.74 2.89
CA ARG A 65 -5.10 -16.98 2.15
C ARG A 65 -6.42 -17.43 1.54
N SER A 66 -6.44 -17.52 0.23
CA SER A 66 -7.53 -17.80 -0.70
C SER A 66 -8.57 -18.89 -0.34
N ALA A 67 -8.46 -19.59 0.78
CA ALA A 67 -9.41 -20.65 1.17
C ALA A 67 -10.76 -20.12 1.68
N ALA A 68 -10.84 -18.89 2.20
CA ALA A 68 -12.11 -18.32 2.71
C ALA A 68 -12.99 -17.73 1.59
N CYS A 69 -12.43 -17.44 0.41
CA CYS A 69 -13.18 -16.85 -0.71
C CYS A 69 -13.95 -17.88 -1.55
N ASP A 70 -13.67 -19.18 -1.41
CA ASP A 70 -14.36 -20.26 -2.14
C ASP A 70 -15.79 -20.52 -1.61
N LEU A 71 -16.18 -19.92 -0.48
CA LEU A 71 -17.47 -20.14 0.18
C LEU A 71 -18.42 -18.93 0.18
N GLY A 72 -18.10 -17.85 -0.56
CA GLY A 72 -19.04 -16.74 -0.78
C GLY A 72 -19.22 -15.74 0.38
N GLU A 73 -18.40 -15.80 1.43
CA GLU A 73 -18.49 -14.89 2.59
C GLU A 73 -17.36 -13.83 2.63
N CYS A 74 -17.06 -13.22 1.48
CA CYS A 74 -15.98 -12.24 1.34
C CYS A 74 -16.41 -10.77 1.61
N LEU A 75 -17.58 -10.54 2.23
CA LEU A 75 -18.20 -9.21 2.36
C LEU A 75 -18.08 -8.56 3.75
N THR A 76 -17.36 -9.16 4.69
CA THR A 76 -17.13 -8.55 6.01
C THR A 76 -15.67 -8.19 6.21
N ALA A 77 -15.32 -6.96 5.84
CA ALA A 77 -14.19 -6.22 6.44
C ALA A 77 -14.40 -5.92 7.95
N VAL A 78 -15.26 -6.68 8.65
CA VAL A 78 -15.76 -6.39 10.01
C VAL A 78 -15.45 -7.52 10.99
N ALA A 79 -14.82 -8.63 10.56
CA ALA A 79 -14.54 -9.76 11.45
C ALA A 79 -13.16 -10.40 11.23
N LEU A 80 -12.15 -9.64 10.78
CA LEU A 80 -10.77 -10.14 10.87
C LEU A 80 -10.28 -10.03 12.33
N PRO A 81 -9.47 -10.99 12.81
CA PRO A 81 -8.90 -10.93 14.16
C PRO A 81 -8.15 -9.61 14.39
N ALA A 82 -8.24 -9.04 15.59
CA ALA A 82 -7.72 -7.70 15.92
C ALA A 82 -6.23 -7.49 15.58
N GLU A 83 -5.45 -8.56 15.45
CA GLU A 83 -4.04 -8.53 15.06
C GLU A 83 -3.84 -8.18 13.58
N SER A 84 -4.83 -8.44 12.72
CA SER A 84 -4.79 -8.14 11.28
C SER A 84 -5.22 -6.71 10.90
N HIS A 85 -5.72 -5.93 11.87
CA HIS A 85 -6.20 -4.55 11.66
C HIS A 85 -5.26 -3.48 12.23
N ARG A 86 -4.13 -3.87 12.84
CA ARG A 86 -3.23 -2.92 13.52
C ARG A 86 -1.98 -2.68 12.69
N SER A 87 -2.02 -1.64 11.86
CA SER A 87 -0.79 -1.15 11.24
C SER A 87 0.09 -0.41 12.24
N VAL A 88 1.36 -0.80 12.31
CA VAL A 88 2.38 -0.05 13.06
C VAL A 88 2.86 1.10 12.18
N LEU A 89 2.59 2.33 12.60
CA LEU A 89 3.11 3.52 11.95
C LEU A 89 4.51 3.83 12.51
N LEU A 90 5.48 3.96 11.61
CA LEU A 90 6.80 4.48 11.96
C LEU A 90 6.67 5.93 12.43
N SER A 91 7.46 6.28 13.45
CA SER A 91 7.55 7.66 13.90
C SER A 91 8.08 8.53 12.75
N PRO A 92 7.48 9.70 12.47
CA PRO A 92 7.98 10.61 11.44
C PRO A 92 9.34 11.23 11.80
N LEU A 93 9.78 11.08 13.06
CA LEU A 93 11.08 11.55 13.55
C LEU A 93 12.17 10.47 13.49
N ASP A 94 11.85 9.26 13.06
CA ASP A 94 12.82 8.19 12.86
C ASP A 94 13.47 8.33 11.48
N ASP A 95 14.79 8.31 11.41
CA ASP A 95 15.52 8.39 10.13
C ASP A 95 15.13 7.24 9.18
N THR A 96 14.76 6.08 9.75
CA THR A 96 14.27 4.90 9.02
C THR A 96 13.02 5.22 8.19
N PHE A 97 12.17 6.15 8.64
CA PHE A 97 10.97 6.57 7.92
C PHE A 97 11.34 7.22 6.58
N SER A 98 12.33 8.11 6.59
CA SER A 98 12.78 8.83 5.39
C SER A 98 13.56 7.90 4.45
N GLU A 99 14.42 7.04 5.01
CA GLU A 99 15.20 6.07 4.24
C GLU A 99 14.30 5.11 3.47
N LEU A 100 13.31 4.49 4.14
CA LEU A 100 12.39 3.56 3.50
C LEU A 100 11.57 4.21 2.39
N GLN A 101 11.07 5.42 2.60
CA GLN A 101 10.33 6.17 1.57
C GLN A 101 11.20 6.44 0.33
N MET A 102 12.44 6.88 0.54
CA MET A 102 13.38 7.14 -0.54
C MET A 102 13.75 5.86 -1.30
N ASN A 103 13.90 4.75 -0.59
CA ASN A 103 14.17 3.45 -1.19
C ASN A 103 13.00 2.96 -2.04
N VAL A 104 11.75 3.09 -1.56
CA VAL A 104 10.57 2.74 -2.36
C VAL A 104 10.46 3.60 -3.62
N ILE A 105 10.60 4.93 -3.51
CA ILE A 105 10.49 5.83 -4.67
C ILE A 105 11.61 5.57 -5.67
N SER A 106 12.86 5.45 -5.21
CA SER A 106 14.00 5.22 -6.08
C SER A 106 13.88 3.89 -6.81
N ARG A 107 13.43 2.83 -6.14
CA ARG A 107 13.21 1.51 -6.74
C ARG A 107 12.02 1.50 -7.70
N GLN A 108 10.97 2.27 -7.42
CA GLN A 108 9.87 2.51 -8.35
C GLN A 108 10.38 3.16 -9.64
N MET A 109 11.22 4.20 -9.52
CA MET A 109 11.82 4.89 -10.67
C MET A 109 12.80 3.99 -11.45
N GLN A 110 13.54 3.11 -10.77
CA GLN A 110 14.40 2.12 -11.43
C GLN A 110 13.59 1.09 -12.22
N THR A 111 12.44 0.66 -11.70
CA THR A 111 11.61 -0.40 -12.30
C THR A 111 10.73 0.13 -13.43
N PHE A 112 10.07 1.27 -13.21
CA PHE A 112 9.07 1.83 -14.14
C PHE A 112 9.53 3.09 -14.88
N GLY A 113 10.74 3.58 -14.58
CA GLY A 113 11.24 4.84 -15.09
C GLY A 113 10.65 6.05 -14.35
N ASN A 114 11.11 7.24 -14.72
CA ASN A 114 10.55 8.52 -14.26
C ASN A 114 9.25 8.84 -15.01
N ALA A 115 8.22 8.02 -14.80
CA ALA A 115 6.98 8.07 -15.57
C ALA A 115 5.99 9.15 -15.09
N THR A 116 6.11 9.63 -13.85
CA THR A 116 5.18 10.59 -13.24
C THR A 116 5.87 11.43 -12.16
N HIS A 117 5.27 12.58 -11.83
CA HIS A 117 5.62 13.43 -10.69
C HIS A 117 4.51 13.46 -9.63
N VAL A 118 3.50 12.60 -9.77
CA VAL A 118 2.36 12.52 -8.86
C VAL A 118 2.40 11.18 -8.13
N TYR A 119 2.51 11.25 -6.80
CA TYR A 119 2.54 10.10 -5.90
C TYR A 119 1.34 10.19 -4.95
N ALA A 120 0.71 9.05 -4.66
CA ALA A 120 -0.45 8.97 -3.78
C ALA A 120 -0.09 8.20 -2.51
N LEU A 121 -0.40 8.78 -1.36
CA LEU A 121 -0.22 8.18 -0.04
C LEU A 121 -1.33 8.69 0.87
N ASP A 122 -1.95 7.78 1.63
CA ASP A 122 -3.02 8.11 2.57
C ASP A 122 -2.82 7.29 3.84
N GLN A 123 -2.12 7.88 4.83
CA GLN A 123 -1.66 7.17 6.03
C GLN A 123 -2.75 6.89 7.05
N PHE A 124 -3.84 7.67 7.02
CA PHE A 124 -4.89 7.64 8.04
C PHE A 124 -6.24 7.33 7.43
N LYS A 125 -6.24 6.60 6.31
CA LYS A 125 -7.47 6.31 5.58
C LYS A 125 -8.38 5.45 6.44
N GLU A 126 -9.41 6.07 6.99
CA GLU A 126 -10.41 5.40 7.84
C GLU A 126 -9.84 4.83 9.14
N ASP A 127 -8.67 5.32 9.58
CA ASP A 127 -8.13 5.00 10.90
C ASP A 127 -8.47 6.09 11.93
N ASN A 128 -8.80 5.66 13.14
CA ASN A 128 -9.07 6.57 14.25
C ASN A 128 -7.76 6.94 14.93
N LEU A 129 -7.22 8.12 14.59
CA LEU A 129 -6.04 8.68 15.23
C LEU A 129 -6.15 8.62 16.77
N ALA A 130 -5.28 7.84 17.41
CA ALA A 130 -5.26 7.68 18.88
C ALA A 130 -4.87 8.97 19.65
N SER A 131 -4.58 10.08 18.96
CA SER A 131 -4.18 11.35 19.57
C SER A 131 -4.87 12.53 18.87
N GLY A 132 -5.97 13.02 19.46
CA GLY A 132 -6.65 14.25 19.06
C GLY A 132 -5.89 15.55 19.42
N THR A 133 -4.57 15.49 19.57
CA THR A 133 -3.75 16.68 19.85
C THR A 133 -3.25 17.30 18.53
N ARG A 134 -3.64 18.56 18.28
CA ARG A 134 -3.33 19.36 17.07
C ARG A 134 -1.84 19.42 16.68
N ASN A 135 -0.94 18.97 17.54
CA ASN A 135 0.50 19.14 17.41
C ASN A 135 1.21 17.91 16.81
N THR A 136 0.52 16.76 16.70
CA THR A 136 1.12 15.51 16.18
C THR A 136 1.03 15.41 14.65
N CYS A 137 -0.07 15.84 14.04
CA CYS A 137 -0.23 15.83 12.57
C CYS A 137 0.78 16.76 11.85
N GLY A 138 1.21 17.86 12.49
CA GLY A 138 2.14 18.82 11.91
C GLY A 138 3.59 18.34 11.78
N ASN A 139 3.95 17.24 12.44
CA ASN A 139 5.30 16.67 12.40
C ASN A 139 5.47 15.62 11.29
N TYR A 140 4.38 15.21 10.63
CA TYR A 140 4.46 14.36 9.44
C TYR A 140 4.80 15.24 8.24
N ARG A 141 6.11 15.35 7.97
CA ARG A 141 6.62 16.05 6.79
C ARG A 141 6.88 15.02 5.70
N PHE A 142 6.02 15.03 4.68
CA PHE A 142 6.25 14.28 3.45
C PHE A 142 7.35 14.98 2.66
N ILE A 143 8.35 14.21 2.22
CA ILE A 143 9.46 14.66 1.36
C ILE A 143 8.99 14.81 -0.08
#